data_AF-F7QU16-F1
#
_entry.id   AF-F7QU16-F1
#
_cell.length_a   1.000
_cell.length_b   1.000
_cell.length_c   1.000
_cell.angle_alpha   90.00
_cell.angle_beta   90.00
_cell.angle_gamma   90.00
#
_symmetry.space_group_name_H-M   'P 1'
#
loop_
_entity.id
_entity.type
_entity.pdbx_description
1 polymer ?
#
loop_
_entity_poly.entity_id
_entity_poly.type
_entity_poly.pdbx_seq_one_letter_code
_entity_poly.pdbx_strand_id
1 'polypeptide(L)' 'MAAFLMRETFIVQAATPALAVLPILANEAHGDVKYATDIVVMSTVLFIVVVPILMTIIQYI' A
#
# COMPACT_ATOMS: atom_id res chain seq x y z
N MET A 1 -23.06 12.11 -1.62
CA MET A 1 -22.44 11.63 -0.37
C MET A 1 -21.71 10.30 -0.57
N ALA A 2 -22.39 9.18 -0.84
CA ALA A 2 -21.76 7.85 -0.92
C ALA A 2 -20.67 7.72 -2.02
N ALA A 3 -20.92 8.24 -3.22
CA ALA A 3 -19.95 8.17 -4.33
C ALA A 3 -18.64 8.92 -4.04
N PHE A 4 -18.73 10.04 -3.32
CA PHE A 4 -17.56 10.83 -2.90
C PHE A 4 -16.71 10.07 -1.87
N LEU A 5 -17.35 9.51 -0.85
CA LEU A 5 -16.67 8.69 0.16
C LEU A 5 -16.02 7.44 -0.46
N MET A 6 -16.66 6.81 -1.45
CA MET A 6 -16.06 5.68 -2.18
C MET A 6 -14.83 6.10 -3.00
N ARG A 7 -14.87 7.27 -3.66
CA ARG A 7 -13.70 7.81 -4.38
C ARG A 7 -12.50 7.94 -3.47
N GLU A 8 -12.65 8.59 -2.31
CA GLU A 8 -11.56 8.78 -1.35
C GLU A 8 -11.05 7.44 -0.81
N THR A 9 -11.96 6.53 -0.49
CA THR A 9 -11.62 5.18 -0.02
C THR A 9 -10.79 4.43 -1.05
N PHE A 10 -11.16 4.46 -2.33
CA PHE A 10 -10.40 3.79 -3.38
C PHE A 10 -9.03 4.43 -3.64
N ILE A 11 -8.90 5.75 -3.50
CA ILE A 11 -7.60 6.42 -3.62
C ILE A 11 -6.65 5.95 -2.51
N VAL A 12 -7.13 5.88 -1.27
CA VAL A 12 -6.33 5.38 -0.14
C VAL A 12 -6.01 3.89 -0.31
N GLN A 13 -6.97 3.08 -0.75
CA GLN A 13 -6.76 1.65 -0.98
C GLN A 13 -5.75 1.35 -2.10
N ALA A 14 -5.68 2.18 -3.14
CA ALA A 14 -4.67 2.04 -4.19
C ALA A 14 -3.24 2.25 -3.68
N ALA A 15 -3.08 2.97 -2.55
CA ALA A 15 -1.81 3.24 -1.92
C ALA A 15 -1.44 2.27 -0.78
N THR A 16 -2.29 1.28 -0.49
CA THR A 16 -2.06 0.30 0.59
C THR A 16 -0.73 -0.46 0.37
N PRO A 17 0.00 -0.84 1.45
CA PRO A 17 1.28 -1.54 1.31
C PRO A 17 1.19 -2.84 0.50
N ALA A 18 2.36 -3.31 0.07
CA ALA A 18 2.47 -4.62 -0.56
C ALA A 18 1.93 -5.72 0.37
N LEU A 19 1.41 -6.78 -0.25
CA LEU A 19 0.76 -7.90 0.42
C LEU A 19 1.69 -8.53 1.48
N ALA A 20 1.25 -8.56 2.74
CA ALA A 20 2.10 -8.97 3.86
C ALA A 20 2.59 -10.42 3.79
N VAL A 21 1.84 -11.29 3.10
CA VAL A 21 2.21 -12.69 2.87
C VAL A 21 3.08 -12.89 1.61
N LEU A 22 3.55 -11.81 0.97
CA LEU A 22 4.35 -11.86 -0.26
C LEU A 22 5.65 -12.65 -0.05
N PRO A 23 6.35 -12.57 1.09
CA PRO A 23 7.52 -13.41 1.35
C PRO A 23 7.19 -14.91 1.38
N ILE A 24 5.99 -15.27 1.86
CA ILE A 24 5.51 -16.66 1.86
C ILE A 24 5.27 -17.12 0.42
N LEU A 25 4.58 -16.31 -0.39
CA LEU A 25 4.35 -16.63 -1.80
C LEU A 25 5.66 -16.72 -2.59
N ALA A 26 6.63 -15.83 -2.32
CA ALA A 26 7.95 -15.88 -2.91
C ALA A 26 8.68 -17.17 -2.53
N ASN A 27 8.57 -17.61 -1.28
CA ASN A 27 9.16 -18.88 -0.84
C ASN A 27 8.56 -20.08 -1.59
N GLU A 28 7.22 -20.16 -1.68
CA GLU A 28 6.54 -21.25 -2.40
C GLU A 28 6.86 -21.27 -3.89
N ALA A 29 7.01 -20.08 -4.49
CA ALA A 29 7.36 -19.93 -5.90
C ALA A 29 8.86 -20.07 -6.19
N HIS A 30 9.69 -20.39 -5.19
CA HIS A 30 11.15 -20.43 -5.31
C HIS A 30 11.77 -19.11 -5.81
N GLY A 31 11.15 -17.98 -5.44
CA GLY A 31 11.60 -16.62 -5.72
C GLY A 31 12.47 -16.02 -4.60
N ASP A 32 12.82 -14.74 -4.75
CA ASP A 32 13.66 -14.02 -3.79
C ASP A 32 12.84 -13.56 -2.57
N VAL A 33 12.88 -14.38 -1.51
CA VAL A 33 12.20 -14.13 -0.23
C VAL A 33 12.71 -12.86 0.46
N LYS A 34 14.01 -12.56 0.33
CA LYS A 34 14.60 -11.39 0.98
C LYS A 34 14.11 -10.12 0.31
N TYR A 35 14.17 -10.07 -1.02
CA TYR A 35 13.63 -8.96 -1.79
C TYR A 35 12.13 -8.74 -1.54
N ALA A 36 11.34 -9.83 -1.50
CA ALA A 36 9.92 -9.76 -1.16
C ALA A 36 9.67 -9.19 0.25
N THR A 37 10.50 -9.57 1.22
CA THR A 37 10.43 -9.05 2.59
C THR A 37 10.76 -7.56 2.63
N ASP A 38 11.85 -7.16 1.96
CA ASP A 38 12.28 -5.76 1.92
C ASP A 38 11.22 -4.87 1.24
N ILE A 39 10.54 -5.35 0.19
CA ILE A 39 9.41 -4.64 -0.43
C ILE A 39 8.27 -4.42 0.57
N VAL A 40 7.88 -5.48 1.30
CA VAL A 40 6.78 -5.38 2.27
C VAL A 40 7.13 -4.40 3.39
N VAL A 41 8.35 -4.49 3.92
CA VAL A 41 8.83 -3.59 4.98
C VAL A 41 8.88 -2.14 4.46
N MET A 42 9.51 -1.90 3.32
CA MET A 42 9.63 -0.55 2.76
C MET A 42 8.27 0.07 2.44
N SER A 43 7.36 -0.68 1.79
CA SER A 43 6.02 -0.16 1.47
C SER A 43 5.18 0.11 2.72
N THR A 44 5.34 -0.69 3.79
CA THR A 44 4.66 -0.46 5.07
C THR A 44 5.16 0.80 5.76
N VAL A 45 6.48 1.03 5.77
CA VAL A 45 7.06 2.25 6.35
C VAL A 45 6.67 3.49 5.53
N LEU A 46 6.74 3.41 4.21
CA LEU A 46 6.36 4.51 3.32
C LEU A 46 4.89 4.88 3.45
N PHE A 47 4.01 3.91 3.74
CA PHE A 47 2.57 4.15 3.89
C PHE A 47 2.23 5.18 4.98
N ILE A 48 3.03 5.25 6.05
CA ILE A 48 2.88 6.23 7.13
C ILE A 48 2.99 7.66 6.59
N VAL A 49 3.81 7.87 5.55
CA VAL A 49 4.04 9.18 4.94
C VAL A 49 3.11 9.41 3.75
N VAL A 50 2.87 8.37 2.94
CA VAL A 50 2.06 8.46 1.71
C VAL A 50 0.59 8.77 2.03
N VAL A 51 -0.01 8.15 3.05
CA VAL A 51 -1.43 8.38 3.37
C VAL A 51 -1.71 9.85 3.75
N PRO A 52 -0.99 10.48 4.69
CA PRO A 52 -1.17 11.90 4.98
C PRO A 52 -1.01 12.80 3.76
N ILE A 53 -0.04 12.51 2.88
CA ILE A 53 0.17 13.28 1.64
C ILE A 53 -1.04 13.14 0.73
N LEU A 54 -1.54 11.92 0.51
CA LEU A 54 -2.72 11.69 -0.32
C LEU A 54 -3.96 12.37 0.25
N MET A 55 -4.19 12.29 1.56
CA MET A 55 -5.32 12.99 2.20
C MET A 55 -5.22 14.50 2.03
N THR A 56 -4.01 15.05 2.12
CA THR A 56 -3.77 16.48 1.86
C THR A 56 -4.12 16.83 0.41
N ILE A 57 -3.65 16.05 -0.56
CA ILE A 57 -3.93 16.27 -1.98
C ILE A 57 -5.43 16.17 -2.29
N ILE A 58 -6.11 15.15 -1.77
CA ILE A 58 -7.55 14.94 -1.97
C ILE A 58 -8.37 16.11 -1.43
N GLN A 59 -7.94 16.74 -0.33
CA GLN A 59 -8.64 17.92 0.22
C GLN A 59 -8.53 19.17 -0.67
N TYR A 60 -7.54 19.25 -1.56
CA TYR A 60 -7.29 20.40 -2.42
C TYR A 60 -7.73 20.19 -3.89
N ILE A 61 -8.27 19.01 -4.24
CA ILE A 61 -8.74 18.66 -5.60
C ILE A 61 -10.22 18.27 -5.60
#